data_AF-A0A8T3L3B3-F1
#
_entry.id   AF-A0A8T3L3B3-F1
#
_cell.length_a   1.000
_cell.length_b   1.000
_cell.length_c   1.000
_cell.angle_alpha   90.00
_cell.angle_beta   90.00
_cell.angle_gamma   90.00
#
_symmetry.space_group_name_H-M   'P 1'
#
loop_
_entity.id
_entity.type
_entity.pdbx_description
1 polymer ?
#
loop_
_entity_poly.entity_id
_entity_poly.type
_entity_poly.pdbx_seq_one_letter_code
_entity_poly.pdbx_strand_id
1 'polypeptide(L)'
;MNEKITKANNVRIMHPVYESISEALSTLDILNHVKIYNGRIKASNELSKNGKKEPITNEREQNITGVELLVDISSKVIQFYSITSSVKGSGENIVSSVVESTPSEWKVVVLMDWSGGFWEVMADRYPRLEVL
;
A
#
# COMPACT_ATOMS: atom_id res chain seq x y z
N MET A 1 2.75 16.25 -9.75
CA MET A 1 2.74 14.80 -9.49
C MET A 1 4.15 14.41 -9.08
N ASN A 2 4.33 13.80 -7.90
CA ASN A 2 5.64 13.38 -7.38
C ASN A 2 6.33 12.42 -8.38
N GLU A 3 7.63 12.57 -8.60
CA GLU A 3 8.43 11.75 -9.55
C GLU A 3 8.39 10.25 -9.21
N LYS A 4 8.12 9.91 -7.93
CA LYS A 4 7.96 8.52 -7.47
C LYS A 4 6.65 7.87 -7.93
N ILE A 5 5.65 8.65 -8.35
CA ILE A 5 4.30 8.14 -8.66
C ILE A 5 4.13 7.94 -10.17
N THR A 6 3.74 6.74 -10.55
CA THR A 6 3.43 6.36 -11.93
C THR A 6 2.05 5.71 -12.04
N LYS A 7 1.49 5.65 -13.25
CA LYS A 7 0.21 4.97 -13.52
C LYS A 7 0.36 3.95 -14.63
N ALA A 8 -0.38 2.85 -14.54
CA ALA A 8 -0.50 1.92 -15.65
C ALA A 8 -1.26 2.57 -16.82
N ASN A 9 -0.88 2.23 -18.06
CA ASN A 9 -1.41 2.86 -19.28
C ASN A 9 -2.93 2.73 -19.45
N ASN A 10 -3.56 1.75 -18.82
CA ASN A 10 -4.99 1.49 -18.89
C ASN A 10 -5.80 2.20 -17.78
N VAL A 11 -5.17 2.98 -16.92
CA VAL A 11 -5.85 3.82 -15.92
C VAL A 11 -6.33 5.11 -16.60
N ARG A 12 -7.64 5.20 -16.83
CA ARG A 12 -8.25 6.34 -17.55
C ARG A 12 -8.88 7.38 -16.63
N ILE A 13 -9.55 6.94 -15.58
CA ILE A 13 -10.21 7.79 -14.59
C ILE A 13 -9.74 7.33 -13.22
N MET A 14 -9.34 8.27 -12.38
CA MET A 14 -8.78 7.99 -11.06
C MET A 14 -9.67 8.64 -10.00
N HIS A 15 -10.23 7.81 -9.12
CA HIS A 15 -10.94 8.30 -7.94
C HIS A 15 -9.94 9.03 -7.01
N PRO A 16 -10.30 10.14 -6.34
CA PRO A 16 -9.38 10.92 -5.51
C PRO A 16 -8.61 10.12 -4.46
N VAL A 17 -9.22 9.06 -3.91
CA VAL A 17 -8.58 8.17 -2.93
C VAL A 17 -7.26 7.57 -3.42
N TYR A 18 -7.14 7.28 -4.73
CA TYR A 18 -5.90 6.76 -5.28
C TYR A 18 -4.78 7.79 -5.21
N GLU A 19 -5.10 9.05 -5.46
CA GLU A 19 -4.14 10.16 -5.39
C GLU A 19 -3.69 10.37 -3.95
N SER A 20 -4.64 10.53 -3.03
CA SER A 20 -4.35 10.78 -1.60
C SER A 20 -3.44 9.70 -1.00
N ILE A 21 -3.75 8.42 -1.22
CA ILE A 21 -2.93 7.31 -0.70
C ILE A 21 -1.58 7.24 -1.42
N SER A 22 -1.55 7.44 -2.74
CA SER A 22 -0.29 7.35 -3.50
C SER A 22 0.67 8.49 -3.15
N GLU A 23 0.13 9.69 -2.91
CA GLU A 23 0.91 10.84 -2.44
C GLU A 23 1.46 10.58 -1.04
N ALA A 24 0.64 10.11 -0.09
CA ALA A 24 1.07 9.79 1.25
C ALA A 24 2.13 8.67 1.28
N LEU A 25 2.01 7.64 0.45
CA LEU A 25 3.05 6.61 0.32
C LEU A 25 4.33 7.16 -0.30
N SER A 26 4.23 8.13 -1.23
CA SER A 26 5.40 8.71 -1.90
C SER A 26 6.26 9.59 -0.98
N THR A 27 5.72 10.07 0.15
CA THR A 27 6.49 10.81 1.16
C THR A 27 7.36 9.92 2.03
N LEU A 28 7.17 8.60 1.99
CA LEU A 28 8.02 7.66 2.70
C LEU A 28 9.32 7.48 1.91
N ASP A 29 10.46 7.90 2.48
CA ASP A 29 11.76 7.83 1.81
C ASP A 29 12.15 6.39 1.41
N ILE A 30 11.73 5.41 2.20
CA ILE A 30 11.97 3.98 1.92
C ILE A 30 11.24 3.52 0.66
N LEU A 31 10.15 4.16 0.25
CA LEU A 31 9.40 3.82 -0.96
C LEU A 31 9.87 4.71 -2.11
N ASN A 32 10.53 4.11 -3.09
CA ASN A 32 11.06 4.82 -4.26
C ASN A 32 10.06 4.82 -5.43
N HIS A 33 9.14 3.87 -5.42
CA HIS A 33 8.24 3.63 -6.53
C HIS A 33 6.83 3.43 -6.02
N VAL A 34 5.89 4.26 -6.48
CA VAL A 34 4.46 4.11 -6.27
C VAL A 34 3.80 3.99 -7.65
N LYS A 35 2.96 2.96 -7.83
CA LYS A 35 2.31 2.68 -9.10
C LYS A 35 0.83 2.41 -8.90
N ILE A 36 0.03 3.18 -9.63
CA ILE A 36 -1.43 3.11 -9.63
C ILE A 36 -1.89 2.22 -10.78
N TYR A 37 -2.80 1.30 -10.48
CA TYR A 37 -3.46 0.44 -11.44
C TYR A 37 -4.98 0.51 -11.24
N ASN A 38 -5.75 -0.07 -12.17
CA ASN A 38 -7.18 -0.25 -11.95
C ASN A 38 -7.40 -1.21 -10.76
N GLY A 39 -8.06 -0.72 -9.71
CA GLY A 39 -8.40 -1.49 -8.51
C GLY A 39 -7.27 -1.70 -7.51
N ARG A 40 -6.07 -1.12 -7.69
CA ARG A 40 -4.95 -1.33 -6.76
C ARG A 40 -3.88 -0.23 -6.79
N ILE A 41 -3.15 -0.13 -5.69
CA ILE A 41 -1.94 0.68 -5.55
C ILE A 41 -0.82 -0.25 -5.13
N LYS A 42 0.35 -0.14 -5.76
CA LYS A 42 1.56 -0.82 -5.32
C LYS A 42 2.63 0.20 -5.00
N ALA A 43 3.35 0.01 -3.91
CA ALA A 43 4.52 0.80 -3.59
C ALA A 43 5.67 -0.07 -3.09
N SER A 44 6.91 0.30 -3.41
CA SER A 44 8.10 -0.46 -3.02
C SER A 44 9.37 0.39 -3.11
N ASN A 45 10.41 -0.06 -2.41
CA ASN A 45 11.78 0.41 -2.62
C ASN A 45 12.37 -0.05 -3.95
N GLU A 46 11.86 -1.15 -4.54
CA GLU A 46 12.42 -1.80 -5.74
C GLU A 46 11.35 -2.10 -6.80
N LEU A 47 11.78 -2.18 -8.05
CA LEU A 47 10.95 -2.62 -9.19
C LEU A 47 11.35 -4.01 -9.64
N SER A 48 10.36 -4.80 -10.05
CA SER A 48 10.56 -6.11 -10.66
C SER A 48 11.49 -5.99 -11.87
N LYS A 49 12.40 -6.95 -12.03
CA LYS A 49 13.31 -7.05 -13.19
C LYS A 49 12.61 -7.46 -14.49
N ASN A 50 11.32 -7.79 -14.43
CA ASN A 50 10.52 -8.08 -15.62
C ASN A 50 10.27 -6.80 -16.44
N GLY A 51 9.89 -6.95 -17.71
CA GLY A 51 9.67 -5.80 -18.60
C GLY A 51 8.54 -4.84 -18.17
N LYS A 52 7.70 -5.21 -17.20
CA LYS A 52 6.59 -4.39 -16.71
C LYS A 52 7.00 -3.39 -15.63
N LYS A 53 8.17 -3.58 -14.99
CA LYS A 53 8.72 -2.71 -13.93
C LYS A 53 7.66 -2.37 -12.88
N GLU A 54 7.24 -3.38 -12.12
CA GLU A 54 6.19 -3.27 -11.11
C GLU A 54 6.82 -3.22 -9.71
N PRO A 55 6.30 -2.39 -8.78
CA PRO A 55 6.78 -2.40 -7.40
C PRO A 55 6.68 -3.80 -6.78
N ILE A 56 7.73 -4.23 -6.11
CA ILE A 56 7.84 -5.57 -5.50
C ILE A 56 7.27 -5.53 -4.09
N THR A 57 6.36 -6.44 -3.78
CA THR A 57 5.59 -6.45 -2.53
C THR A 57 5.58 -7.82 -1.84
N ASN A 58 6.38 -8.75 -2.33
CA ASN A 58 6.48 -10.11 -1.80
C ASN A 58 7.85 -10.37 -1.16
N GLU A 59 7.89 -11.33 -0.24
CA GLU A 59 9.06 -11.66 0.58
C GLU A 59 10.11 -12.54 -0.12
N ARG A 60 9.92 -12.88 -1.40
CA ARG A 60 10.85 -13.78 -2.11
C ARG A 60 12.21 -13.15 -2.40
N GLU A 61 12.26 -11.82 -2.36
CA GLU A 61 13.46 -11.03 -2.62
C GLU A 61 13.96 -10.41 -1.31
N GLN A 62 15.27 -10.47 -1.08
CA GLN A 62 15.88 -9.88 0.12
C GLN A 62 15.83 -8.35 0.05
N ASN A 63 15.78 -7.71 1.21
CA ASN A 63 15.82 -6.25 1.38
C ASN A 63 14.64 -5.49 0.77
N ILE A 64 13.51 -6.15 0.47
CA ILE A 64 12.31 -5.48 -0.02
C ILE A 64 11.51 -4.86 1.12
N THR A 65 11.08 -3.62 0.90
CA THR A 65 10.01 -2.97 1.66
C THR A 65 8.96 -2.51 0.67
N GLY A 66 7.74 -2.99 0.81
CA GLY A 66 6.67 -2.69 -0.13
C GLY A 66 5.28 -3.10 0.35
N VAL A 67 4.27 -2.58 -0.34
CA VAL A 67 2.86 -2.79 -0.04
C VAL A 67 2.04 -2.87 -1.33
N GLU A 68 1.06 -3.78 -1.35
CA GLU A 68 0.00 -3.82 -2.35
C GLU A 68 -1.35 -3.63 -1.66
N LEU A 69 -2.09 -2.64 -2.13
CA LEU A 69 -3.43 -2.31 -1.66
C LEU A 69 -4.44 -2.63 -2.75
N LEU A 70 -5.53 -3.32 -2.40
CA LEU A 70 -6.72 -3.38 -3.26
C LEU A 70 -7.65 -2.24 -2.88
N VAL A 71 -8.21 -1.60 -3.91
CA VAL A 71 -9.06 -0.42 -3.76
C VAL A 71 -10.40 -0.73 -4.41
N ASP A 72 -11.43 -0.92 -3.58
CA ASP A 72 -12.79 -1.09 -4.02
C ASP A 72 -13.58 0.21 -3.80
N ILE A 73 -13.82 0.93 -4.90
CA ILE A 73 -14.55 2.19 -4.89
C ILE A 73 -16.03 1.99 -4.54
N SER A 74 -16.62 0.85 -4.93
CA SER A 74 -18.05 0.61 -4.76
C SER A 74 -18.43 0.35 -3.31
N SER A 75 -17.58 -0.39 -2.59
CA SER A 75 -17.76 -0.69 -1.17
C SER A 75 -16.99 0.26 -0.24
N LYS A 76 -16.19 1.18 -0.81
CA LYS A 76 -15.30 2.10 -0.09
C LYS A 76 -14.32 1.37 0.84
N VAL A 77 -13.62 0.39 0.29
CA VAL A 77 -12.66 -0.45 1.03
C VAL A 77 -11.25 -0.27 0.47
N ILE A 78 -10.29 -0.07 1.37
CA ILE A 78 -8.86 -0.22 1.14
C ILE A 78 -8.42 -1.49 1.85
N GLN A 79 -7.99 -2.50 1.11
CA GLN A 79 -7.50 -3.74 1.67
C GLN A 79 -5.97 -3.81 1.54
N PHE A 80 -5.28 -4.11 2.64
CA PHE A 80 -3.89 -4.58 2.56
C PHE A 80 -3.87 -6.00 2.01
N TYR A 81 -3.41 -6.14 0.77
CA TYR A 81 -3.28 -7.44 0.12
C TYR A 81 -1.93 -8.08 0.42
N SER A 82 -0.86 -7.28 0.42
CA SER A 82 0.44 -7.72 0.89
C SER A 82 1.20 -6.54 1.47
N ILE A 83 2.02 -6.82 2.48
CA ILE A 83 3.01 -5.90 3.02
C ILE A 83 4.27 -6.72 3.30
N THR A 84 5.42 -6.14 3.01
CA THR A 84 6.71 -6.70 3.36
C THR A 84 7.62 -5.58 3.82
N SER A 85 8.47 -5.85 4.81
CA SER A 85 9.35 -4.84 5.38
C SER A 85 10.67 -5.46 5.80
N SER A 86 11.73 -5.10 5.06
CA SER A 86 13.11 -5.46 5.37
C SER A 86 13.75 -4.58 6.44
N VAL A 87 13.15 -3.42 6.73
CA VAL A 87 13.68 -2.42 7.67
C VAL A 87 12.68 -2.20 8.79
N LYS A 88 13.10 -2.50 10.03
CA LYS A 88 12.29 -2.33 11.25
C LYS A 88 11.60 -0.97 11.29
N GLY A 89 10.30 -0.96 11.60
CA GLY A 89 9.47 0.25 11.67
C GLY A 89 8.88 0.70 10.34
N SER A 90 9.40 0.25 9.19
CA SER A 90 8.86 0.69 7.89
C SER A 90 7.47 0.13 7.62
N GLY A 91 7.18 -1.10 8.08
CA GLY A 91 5.84 -1.68 8.00
C GLY A 91 4.80 -0.82 8.74
N GLU A 92 5.12 -0.35 9.95
CA GLU A 92 4.24 0.54 10.72
C GLU A 92 4.04 1.89 10.01
N ASN A 93 5.12 2.50 9.52
CA ASN A 93 5.03 3.77 8.78
C ASN A 93 4.15 3.67 7.53
N ILE A 94 4.23 2.53 6.82
CA ILE A 94 3.35 2.24 5.69
C ILE A 94 1.90 2.16 6.14
N VAL A 95 1.61 1.42 7.22
CA VAL A 95 0.25 1.28 7.74
C VAL A 95 -0.32 2.62 8.18
N SER A 96 0.44 3.42 8.95
CA SER A 96 0.04 4.77 9.38
C SER A 96 -0.30 5.64 8.18
N SER A 97 0.60 5.70 7.18
CA SER A 97 0.42 6.53 5.99
C SER A 97 -0.86 6.17 5.23
N VAL A 98 -1.15 4.88 5.06
CA VAL A 98 -2.39 4.43 4.39
C VAL A 98 -3.62 4.74 5.22
N VAL A 99 -3.62 4.46 6.53
CA VAL A 99 -4.77 4.68 7.39
C VAL A 99 -5.11 6.18 7.47
N GLU A 100 -4.12 7.04 7.66
CA GLU A 100 -4.30 8.49 7.80
C GLU A 100 -4.71 9.17 6.49
N SER A 101 -4.20 8.71 5.34
CA SER A 101 -4.57 9.26 4.03
C SER A 101 -5.88 8.70 3.47
N THR A 102 -6.38 7.60 4.04
CA THR A 102 -7.67 7.04 3.66
C THR A 102 -8.81 7.89 4.26
N PRO A 103 -9.80 8.36 3.46
CA PRO A 103 -10.92 9.12 3.96
C PRO A 103 -11.70 8.37 5.06
N SER A 104 -12.22 9.10 6.04
CA SER A 104 -12.82 8.50 7.25
C SER A 104 -14.04 7.61 7.00
N GLU A 105 -14.74 7.82 5.88
CA GLU A 105 -15.89 7.02 5.48
C GLU A 105 -15.52 5.70 4.76
N TRP A 106 -14.23 5.46 4.55
CA TRP A 106 -13.70 4.24 3.94
C TRP A 106 -13.19 3.29 5.03
N LYS A 107 -13.37 2.00 4.78
CA LYS A 107 -12.83 0.96 5.64
C LYS A 107 -11.40 0.63 5.21
N VAL A 108 -10.54 0.40 6.19
CA VAL A 108 -9.18 -0.12 5.95
C VAL A 108 -9.14 -1.52 6.56
N VAL A 109 -8.84 -2.53 5.74
CA VAL A 109 -9.00 -3.94 6.16
C VAL A 109 -7.79 -4.79 5.82
N VAL A 110 -7.63 -5.87 6.59
CA VAL A 110 -6.70 -6.97 6.35
C VAL A 110 -7.52 -8.25 6.35
N LEU A 111 -7.54 -9.01 5.25
CA LEU A 111 -8.33 -10.26 5.16
C LEU A 111 -7.57 -11.52 5.57
N MET A 112 -6.23 -11.47 5.59
CA MET A 112 -5.41 -12.62 5.90
C MET A 112 -4.16 -12.16 6.67
N ASP A 113 -4.04 -12.61 7.91
CA ASP A 113 -2.83 -12.41 8.72
C ASP A 113 -1.90 -13.62 8.63
N TRP A 114 -0.80 -13.47 7.88
CA TRP A 114 0.34 -14.41 7.88
C TRP A 114 1.60 -13.80 8.50
N SER A 115 1.45 -12.65 9.16
CA SER A 115 2.53 -11.81 9.67
C SER A 115 2.98 -12.17 11.10
N GLY A 116 2.28 -13.11 11.75
CA GLY A 116 2.64 -13.61 13.08
C GLY A 116 2.38 -12.59 14.20
N GLY A 117 1.25 -11.87 14.13
CA GLY A 117 0.82 -10.92 15.16
C GLY A 117 1.15 -9.46 14.87
N PHE A 118 1.79 -9.13 13.73
CA PHE A 118 2.00 -7.73 13.35
C PHE A 118 0.68 -6.99 13.15
N TRP A 119 -0.31 -7.62 12.49
CA TRP A 119 -1.60 -6.97 12.23
C TRP A 119 -2.44 -6.76 13.50
N GLU A 120 -2.35 -7.64 14.49
CA GLU A 120 -2.98 -7.44 15.81
C GLU A 120 -2.43 -6.17 16.49
N VAL A 121 -1.10 -6.01 16.51
CA VAL A 121 -0.46 -4.80 17.07
C VAL A 121 -0.86 -3.54 16.30
N MET A 122 -1.01 -3.62 14.98
CA MET A 122 -1.46 -2.49 14.18
C MET A 122 -2.93 -2.17 14.43
N ALA A 123 -3.81 -3.17 14.57
CA ALA A 123 -5.24 -2.96 14.85
C ALA A 123 -5.47 -2.28 16.21
N ASP A 124 -4.67 -2.64 17.23
CA ASP A 124 -4.71 -1.99 18.54
C ASP A 124 -4.31 -0.51 18.47
N ARG A 125 -3.35 -0.17 17.60
CA ARG A 125 -2.86 1.21 17.43
C ARG A 125 -3.75 2.06 16.52
N TYR A 126 -4.37 1.44 15.52
CA TYR A 126 -5.17 2.11 14.50
C TYR A 126 -6.59 1.56 14.52
N PRO A 127 -7.52 2.13 15.31
CA PRO A 127 -8.89 1.60 15.47
C PRO A 127 -9.73 1.52 14.19
N ARG A 128 -9.28 2.18 13.12
CA ARG A 128 -9.89 2.14 11.78
C ARG A 128 -9.41 0.97 10.91
N LEU A 129 -8.39 0.24 11.36
CA LEU A 129 -7.85 -0.95 10.71
C LEU A 129 -8.58 -2.18 11.26
N GLU A 130 -9.35 -2.85 10.41
CA GLU A 130 -10.07 -4.08 10.76
C GLU A 130 -9.29 -5.30 10.25
N VAL A 131 -8.96 -6.24 11.14
CA VAL A 131 -8.45 -7.56 10.77
C VAL A 131 -9.64 -8.52 10.74
N LEU A 132 -9.92 -9.11 9.57
CA LEU A 132 -11.10 -9.94 9.28
C LEU A 132 -10.74 -11.42 9.18
#